data_AF-A0A833H654-F1
#
_entry.id   AF-A0A833H654-F1
#
_cell.length_a   1.000
_cell.length_b   1.000
_cell.length_c   1.000
_cell.angle_alpha   90.00
_cell.angle_beta   90.00
_cell.angle_gamma   90.00
#
_symmetry.space_group_name_H-M   'P 1'
#
loop_
_entity.id
_entity.type
_entity.pdbx_description
1 polymer ?
#
loop_
_entity_poly.entity_id
_entity_poly.type
_entity_poly.pdbx_seq_one_letter_code
_entity_poly.pdbx_strand_id
1 'polypeptide(L)'
;MGAAPARTHDIAARGLQFAAAKMMECVMQTSVQMPADRRPIGYWIKAADRALDGAIDALHARAGINRPGWQLLNAVWQSGDGVPISSLREEFAPIMTVADFDDRLEMLERAGMVSVEHAVLCLTGNGMARHAAMDADQKALRRRIMTNISPDDYAVALKVLREICAALER
;
A
#
# COMPACT_ATOMS: atom_id res chain seq x y z
N MET A 1 -43.77 -2.11 -10.39
CA MET A 1 -43.89 -0.64 -10.29
C MET A 1 -43.51 -0.26 -8.88
N GLY A 2 -42.31 0.19 -8.52
CA GLY A 2 -41.26 0.85 -9.29
C GLY A 2 -41.11 2.29 -8.79
N ALA A 3 -40.17 2.54 -7.88
CA ALA A 3 -39.38 3.78 -7.74
C ALA A 3 -38.45 3.69 -6.52
N ALA A 4 -37.15 3.87 -6.77
CA ALA A 4 -36.05 3.83 -5.80
C ALA A 4 -35.92 5.13 -5.00
N PRO A 5 -35.10 5.13 -3.94
CA PRO A 5 -34.26 6.28 -3.64
C PRO A 5 -32.78 5.88 -3.80
N ALA A 6 -32.19 6.35 -4.89
CA ALA A 6 -30.75 6.51 -4.99
C ALA A 6 -30.39 7.95 -4.59
N ARG A 7 -29.19 8.10 -4.02
CA ARG A 7 -28.39 9.34 -3.86
C ARG A 7 -28.52 10.08 -2.54
N THR A 8 -27.84 9.56 -1.52
CA THR A 8 -27.40 10.39 -0.38
C THR A 8 -25.96 10.13 0.08
N HIS A 9 -25.26 9.13 -0.47
CA HIS A 9 -23.86 8.81 -0.12
C HIS A 9 -22.80 9.48 -1.03
N ASP A 10 -23.20 10.24 -2.05
CA ASP A 10 -22.30 10.76 -3.09
C ASP A 10 -21.91 12.24 -2.91
N ILE A 11 -22.49 12.96 -1.95
CA ILE A 11 -22.23 14.41 -1.78
C ILE A 11 -20.98 14.67 -0.92
N ALA A 12 -20.73 13.84 0.10
CA ALA A 12 -19.56 13.97 0.98
C ALA A 12 -18.25 13.54 0.29
N ALA A 13 -18.29 12.44 -0.48
CA ALA A 13 -17.14 11.95 -1.24
C ALA A 13 -16.75 12.90 -2.39
N ARG A 14 -17.75 13.49 -3.08
CA ARG A 14 -17.51 14.53 -4.11
C ARG A 14 -17.00 15.84 -3.51
N GLY A 15 -17.44 16.21 -2.30
CA GLY A 15 -16.95 17.41 -1.60
C GLY A 15 -15.47 17.34 -1.23
N LEU A 16 -14.99 16.20 -0.73
CA LEU A 16 -13.56 15.96 -0.47
C LEU A 16 -12.73 15.89 -1.75
N GLN A 17 -13.24 15.28 -2.82
CA GLN A 17 -12.56 15.28 -4.11
C GLN A 17 -12.48 16.67 -4.76
N PHE A 18 -13.51 17.52 -4.62
CA PHE A 18 -13.50 18.89 -5.15
C PHE A 18 -12.61 19.84 -4.32
N ALA A 19 -12.59 19.69 -2.99
CA ALA A 19 -11.71 20.46 -2.10
C ALA A 19 -10.24 20.06 -2.28
N ALA A 20 -9.94 18.76 -2.40
CA ALA A 20 -8.61 18.27 -2.74
C ALA A 20 -8.18 18.73 -4.13
N ALA A 21 -9.07 18.75 -5.13
CA ALA A 21 -8.78 19.25 -6.47
C ALA A 21 -8.50 20.76 -6.52
N LYS A 22 -9.26 21.59 -5.77
CA LYS A 22 -9.01 23.05 -5.68
C LYS A 22 -7.79 23.43 -4.84
N MET A 23 -7.48 22.66 -3.79
CA MET A 23 -6.21 22.82 -3.05
C MET A 23 -5.02 22.34 -3.90
N MET A 24 -5.20 21.29 -4.71
CA MET A 24 -4.22 20.88 -5.71
C MET A 24 -4.03 21.96 -6.77
N GLU A 25 -5.09 22.62 -7.23
CA GLU A 25 -4.97 23.80 -8.10
C GLU A 25 -4.19 24.92 -7.42
N CYS A 26 -4.47 25.26 -6.16
CA CYS A 26 -3.74 26.31 -5.45
C CYS A 26 -2.24 25.99 -5.28
N VAL A 27 -1.88 24.72 -5.02
CA VAL A 27 -0.48 24.26 -4.91
C VAL A 27 0.19 24.07 -6.28
N MET A 28 -0.57 23.85 -7.36
CA MET A 28 -0.06 23.61 -8.72
C MET A 28 -0.12 24.85 -9.64
N GLN A 29 -0.88 25.90 -9.28
CA GLN A 29 -1.10 27.11 -10.11
C GLN A 29 0.00 28.18 -9.98
N THR A 30 1.12 27.88 -9.33
CA THR A 30 2.36 28.64 -9.59
C THR A 30 3.00 28.07 -10.87
N SER A 31 2.32 28.25 -12.00
CA SER A 31 2.74 27.75 -13.32
C SER A 31 3.63 28.76 -14.03
N VAL A 32 4.93 28.63 -13.83
CA VAL A 32 5.88 28.86 -14.92
C VAL A 32 6.37 27.48 -15.33
N GLN A 33 6.30 27.15 -16.62
CA GLN A 33 6.95 25.96 -17.15
C GLN A 33 8.44 26.12 -16.90
N MET A 34 8.97 25.27 -16.02
CA MET A 34 10.34 25.37 -15.59
C MET A 34 11.06 24.05 -15.90
N PRO A 35 12.35 24.09 -16.33
CA PRO A 35 13.13 22.89 -16.65
C PRO A 35 13.19 21.89 -15.47
N ALA A 36 13.68 20.67 -15.72
CA ALA A 36 13.65 19.58 -14.72
C ALA A 36 14.30 19.94 -13.36
N ASP A 37 15.16 20.97 -13.34
CA ASP A 37 15.81 21.58 -12.17
C ASP A 37 14.91 22.47 -11.31
N ARG A 38 13.68 22.74 -11.74
CA ARG A 38 12.78 23.75 -11.14
C ARG A 38 11.37 23.23 -10.86
N ARG A 39 11.15 21.91 -10.93
CA ARG A 39 9.87 21.31 -10.54
C ARG A 39 9.65 21.47 -9.03
N PRO A 40 8.45 21.89 -8.58
CA PRO A 40 8.18 22.12 -7.17
C PRO A 40 8.27 20.81 -6.37
N ILE A 41 8.52 20.92 -5.06
CA ILE A 41 8.65 19.76 -4.16
C ILE A 41 7.44 18.80 -4.25
N GLY A 42 6.23 19.34 -4.39
CA GLY A 42 5.00 18.55 -4.54
C GLY A 42 4.97 17.65 -5.78
N TYR A 43 5.66 18.03 -6.87
CA TYR A 43 5.82 17.16 -8.03
C TYR A 43 6.66 15.93 -7.67
N TRP A 44 7.80 16.15 -7.02
CA TRP A 44 8.75 15.09 -6.69
C TRP A 44 8.23 14.12 -5.64
N ILE A 45 7.47 14.61 -4.66
CA ILE A 45 6.76 13.76 -3.69
C ILE A 45 5.84 12.77 -4.44
N LYS A 46 4.98 13.28 -5.33
CA LYS A 46 4.07 12.43 -6.10
C LYS A 46 4.80 11.50 -7.09
N ALA A 47 5.91 11.96 -7.66
CA ALA A 47 6.70 11.14 -8.58
C ALA A 47 7.38 9.99 -7.84
N ALA A 48 7.96 10.25 -6.66
CA ALA A 48 8.56 9.25 -5.80
C ALA A 48 7.51 8.24 -5.30
N ASP A 49 6.37 8.73 -4.81
CA ASP A 49 5.23 7.90 -4.37
C ASP A 49 4.80 6.89 -5.45
N ARG A 50 4.48 7.37 -6.66
CA ARG A 50 4.12 6.48 -7.79
C ARG A 50 5.23 5.51 -8.18
N ALA A 51 6.49 5.95 -8.15
CA ALA A 51 7.61 5.10 -8.52
C ALA A 51 7.83 3.98 -7.49
N LEU A 52 7.68 4.30 -6.20
CA LEU A 52 7.75 3.33 -5.11
C LEU A 52 6.61 2.33 -5.21
N ASP A 53 5.38 2.81 -5.42
CA ASP A 53 4.21 1.94 -5.53
C ASP A 53 4.31 1.01 -6.74
N GLY A 54 4.66 1.54 -7.92
CA GLY A 54 4.85 0.72 -9.11
C GLY A 54 5.95 -0.33 -8.93
N ALA A 55 7.04 0.00 -8.24
CA ALA A 55 8.11 -0.96 -7.98
C ALA A 55 7.69 -2.06 -7.00
N ILE A 56 6.92 -1.74 -5.96
CA ILE A 56 6.42 -2.71 -4.97
C ILE A 56 5.33 -3.59 -5.60
N ASP A 57 4.44 -3.02 -6.40
CA ASP A 57 3.38 -3.78 -7.06
C ASP A 57 3.95 -4.74 -8.11
N ALA A 58 4.94 -4.30 -8.90
CA ALA A 58 5.67 -5.17 -9.80
C ALA A 58 6.39 -6.31 -9.05
N LEU A 59 6.92 -6.01 -7.86
CA LEU A 59 7.58 -6.98 -6.99
C LEU A 59 6.61 -8.06 -6.46
N HIS A 60 5.39 -7.69 -6.11
CA HIS A 60 4.38 -8.66 -5.70
C HIS A 60 3.85 -9.45 -6.91
N ALA A 61 3.61 -8.78 -8.03
CA ALA A 61 3.07 -9.38 -9.25
C ALA A 61 3.99 -10.46 -9.83
N ARG A 62 5.32 -10.29 -9.81
CA ARG A 62 6.28 -11.34 -10.23
C ARG A 62 6.19 -12.61 -9.37
N ALA A 63 5.72 -12.47 -8.13
CA ALA A 63 5.48 -13.57 -7.24
C ALA A 63 4.01 -14.02 -7.28
N GLY A 64 3.21 -13.59 -8.26
CA GLY A 64 1.85 -14.06 -8.47
C GLY A 64 0.85 -13.63 -7.40
N ILE A 65 1.16 -12.60 -6.60
CA ILE A 65 0.25 -12.04 -5.58
C ILE A 65 0.16 -10.52 -5.75
N ASN A 66 -0.85 -9.92 -5.13
CA ASN A 66 -0.97 -8.47 -5.03
C ASN A 66 -0.57 -7.98 -3.63
N ARG A 67 -0.52 -6.66 -3.44
CA ARG A 67 -0.10 -6.06 -2.18
C ARG A 67 -0.94 -6.51 -0.97
N PRO A 68 -2.28 -6.56 -1.03
CA PRO A 68 -3.08 -7.13 0.06
C PRO A 68 -2.76 -8.61 0.34
N GLY A 69 -2.53 -9.41 -0.70
CA GLY A 69 -2.12 -10.82 -0.54
C GLY A 69 -0.77 -10.96 0.15
N TRP A 70 0.19 -10.06 -0.13
CA TRP A 70 1.44 -9.99 0.62
C TRP A 70 1.23 -9.61 2.09
N GLN A 71 0.39 -8.60 2.37
CA GLN A 71 0.10 -8.19 3.74
C GLN A 71 -0.52 -9.33 4.55
N LEU A 72 -1.49 -10.04 3.97
CA LEU A 72 -2.10 -11.22 4.59
C LEU A 72 -1.08 -12.32 4.85
N LEU A 73 -0.26 -12.68 3.86
CA LEU A 73 0.81 -13.67 4.00
C LEU A 73 1.81 -13.28 5.10
N ASN A 74 2.17 -12.00 5.18
CA ASN A 74 3.08 -11.48 6.18
C ASN A 74 2.47 -11.48 7.59
N ALA A 75 1.17 -11.22 7.73
CA ALA A 75 0.46 -11.32 9.03
C ALA A 75 0.46 -12.76 9.56
N VAL A 76 0.21 -13.75 8.69
CA VAL A 76 0.33 -15.17 9.04
C VAL A 76 1.78 -15.52 9.44
N TRP A 77 2.76 -15.05 8.67
CA TRP A 77 4.19 -15.27 8.98
C TRP A 77 4.58 -14.73 10.37
N GLN A 78 4.10 -13.54 10.72
CA GLN A 78 4.39 -12.92 12.03
C GLN A 78 3.73 -13.65 13.21
N SER A 79 2.64 -14.37 12.95
CA SER A 79 1.92 -15.14 13.97
C SER A 79 2.61 -16.48 14.29
N GLY A 80 3.54 -16.94 13.45
CA GLY A 80 4.31 -18.16 13.67
C GLY A 80 3.51 -19.42 13.37
N ASP A 81 3.05 -20.11 14.42
CA ASP A 81 2.43 -21.46 14.34
C ASP A 81 1.01 -21.47 13.77
N GLY A 82 0.51 -20.32 13.32
CA GLY A 82 -0.80 -20.14 12.71
C GLY A 82 -1.64 -19.09 13.43
N VAL A 83 -2.71 -18.66 12.77
CA VAL A 83 -3.58 -17.59 13.27
C VAL A 83 -5.05 -17.90 12.93
N PRO A 84 -6.00 -17.68 13.86
CA PRO A 84 -7.42 -17.84 13.56
C PRO A 84 -7.84 -16.93 12.41
N ILE A 85 -8.57 -17.48 11.43
CA ILE A 85 -9.06 -16.71 10.28
C ILE A 85 -9.94 -15.53 10.72
N SER A 86 -10.72 -15.70 11.78
CA SER A 86 -11.55 -14.62 12.34
C SER A 86 -10.70 -13.44 12.82
N SER A 87 -9.57 -13.70 13.47
CA SER A 87 -8.67 -12.65 13.95
C SER A 87 -8.06 -11.86 12.79
N LEU A 88 -7.63 -12.53 11.73
CA LEU A 88 -7.16 -11.87 10.52
C LEU A 88 -8.30 -11.08 9.83
N ARG A 89 -9.51 -11.63 9.78
CA ARG A 89 -10.65 -10.93 9.19
C ARG A 89 -10.98 -9.63 9.93
N GLU A 90 -10.91 -9.65 11.26
CA GLU A 90 -11.08 -8.46 12.10
C GLU A 90 -9.96 -7.44 11.86
N GLU A 91 -8.70 -7.89 11.81
CA GLU A 91 -7.54 -7.04 11.56
C GLU A 91 -7.63 -6.32 10.20
N PHE A 92 -8.08 -7.03 9.17
CA PHE A 92 -8.14 -6.51 7.80
C PHE A 92 -9.46 -5.81 7.45
N ALA A 93 -10.50 -5.90 8.29
CA ALA A 93 -11.80 -5.26 8.07
C ALA A 93 -11.75 -3.74 7.76
N PRO A 94 -10.83 -2.93 8.33
CA PRO A 94 -10.75 -1.51 8.01
C PRO A 94 -10.30 -1.21 6.57
N ILE A 95 -9.65 -2.17 5.90
CA ILE A 95 -8.96 -1.95 4.62
C ILE A 95 -9.48 -2.84 3.48
N MET A 96 -10.31 -3.85 3.77
CA MET A 96 -10.93 -4.69 2.75
C MET A 96 -12.27 -5.26 3.19
N THR A 97 -13.10 -5.62 2.21
CA THR A 97 -14.37 -6.29 2.48
C THR A 97 -14.16 -7.77 2.84
N VAL A 98 -15.19 -8.40 3.41
CA VAL A 98 -15.20 -9.86 3.70
C VAL A 98 -14.94 -10.67 2.43
N ALA A 99 -15.60 -10.31 1.32
CA ALA A 99 -15.43 -10.99 0.03
C ALA A 99 -14.01 -10.83 -0.51
N ASP A 100 -13.44 -9.61 -0.43
CA ASP A 100 -12.06 -9.38 -0.83
C ASP A 100 -11.08 -10.22 0.00
N PHE A 101 -11.30 -10.31 1.32
CA PHE A 101 -10.48 -11.14 2.20
C PHE A 101 -10.52 -12.61 1.78
N ASP A 102 -11.72 -13.15 1.55
CA ASP A 102 -11.92 -14.55 1.14
C ASP A 102 -11.25 -14.85 -0.20
N ASP A 103 -11.39 -13.95 -1.19
CA ASP A 103 -10.73 -14.09 -2.49
C ASP A 103 -9.19 -14.12 -2.37
N ARG A 104 -8.62 -13.35 -1.44
CA ARG A 104 -7.16 -13.33 -1.20
C ARG A 104 -6.70 -14.58 -0.48
N LEU A 105 -7.47 -15.05 0.50
CA LEU A 105 -7.20 -16.31 1.18
C LEU A 105 -7.19 -17.47 0.18
N GLU A 106 -8.24 -17.56 -0.63
CA GLU A 106 -8.36 -18.61 -1.66
C GLU A 106 -7.22 -18.53 -2.69
N MET A 107 -6.79 -17.33 -3.07
CA MET A 107 -5.62 -17.14 -3.93
C MET A 107 -4.33 -17.69 -3.29
N LEU A 108 -4.10 -17.44 -2.00
CA LEU A 108 -2.92 -17.94 -1.28
C LEU A 108 -2.96 -19.46 -1.10
N GLU A 109 -4.15 -20.03 -0.82
CA GLU A 109 -4.37 -21.47 -0.74
C GLU A 109 -4.14 -22.14 -2.10
N ARG A 110 -4.73 -21.62 -3.18
CA ARG A 110 -4.51 -22.11 -4.56
C ARG A 110 -3.04 -22.04 -4.96
N ALA A 111 -2.31 -21.04 -4.48
CA ALA A 111 -0.87 -20.91 -4.72
C ALA A 111 -0.02 -21.79 -3.78
N GLY A 112 -0.65 -22.61 -2.94
CA GLY A 112 -0.04 -23.52 -1.99
C GLY A 112 0.82 -22.82 -0.94
N MET A 113 0.53 -21.56 -0.61
CA MET A 113 1.32 -20.76 0.34
C MET A 113 0.80 -20.90 1.76
N VAL A 114 -0.49 -21.11 1.90
CA VAL A 114 -1.15 -21.27 3.20
C VAL A 114 -2.02 -22.52 3.17
N SER A 115 -2.33 -23.03 4.35
CA SER A 115 -3.29 -24.10 4.57
C SER A 115 -4.17 -23.76 5.76
N VAL A 116 -5.43 -24.18 5.70
CA VAL A 116 -6.39 -24.00 6.79
C VAL A 116 -6.61 -25.33 7.49
N GLU A 117 -6.37 -25.35 8.81
CA GLU A 117 -6.66 -26.48 9.70
C GLU A 117 -7.50 -25.99 10.87
N HIS A 118 -8.68 -26.54 11.09
CA HIS A 118 -9.57 -26.15 12.21
C HIS A 118 -9.82 -24.63 12.32
N ALA A 119 -10.00 -23.95 11.17
CA ALA A 119 -10.14 -22.48 11.06
C ALA A 119 -8.90 -21.67 11.50
N VAL A 120 -7.75 -22.33 11.67
CA VAL A 120 -6.44 -21.71 11.85
C VAL A 120 -5.71 -21.73 10.51
N LEU A 121 -5.23 -20.56 10.10
CA LEU A 121 -4.44 -20.37 8.89
C LEU A 121 -2.96 -20.51 9.22
N CYS A 122 -2.27 -21.40 8.52
CA CYS A 122 -0.85 -21.67 8.69
C CYS A 122 -0.08 -21.47 7.39
N LEU A 123 1.20 -21.10 7.47
CA LEU A 123 2.08 -21.14 6.32
C LEU A 123 2.46 -22.59 5.99
N THR A 124 2.44 -22.92 4.71
CA THR A 124 3.06 -24.17 4.24
C THR A 124 4.57 -23.99 4.10
N GLY A 125 5.30 -25.09 3.87
CA GLY A 125 6.73 -25.02 3.51
C GLY A 125 7.00 -24.15 2.27
N ASN A 126 6.14 -24.23 1.26
CA ASN A 126 6.19 -23.37 0.07
C ASN A 126 5.87 -21.90 0.42
N GLY A 127 4.89 -21.66 1.30
CA GLY A 127 4.58 -20.33 1.83
C GLY A 127 5.76 -19.66 2.50
N MET A 128 6.44 -20.38 3.40
CA MET A 128 7.63 -19.88 4.08
C MET A 128 8.76 -19.54 3.09
N ALA A 129 9.04 -20.44 2.13
CA ALA A 129 10.07 -20.20 1.13
C ALA A 129 9.77 -18.97 0.24
N ARG A 130 8.51 -18.83 -0.20
CA ARG A 130 8.08 -17.69 -1.03
C ARG A 130 8.03 -16.38 -0.24
N HIS A 131 7.65 -16.43 1.04
CA HIS A 131 7.73 -15.27 1.93
C HIS A 131 9.18 -14.79 2.08
N ALA A 132 10.11 -15.71 2.40
CA ALA A 132 11.52 -15.39 2.54
C ALA A 132 12.13 -14.81 1.24
N ALA A 133 11.78 -15.38 0.08
CA ALA A 133 12.21 -14.86 -1.21
C ALA A 133 11.69 -13.43 -1.46
N MET A 134 10.41 -13.17 -1.16
CA MET A 134 9.83 -11.83 -1.30
C MET A 134 10.46 -10.82 -0.34
N ASP A 135 10.71 -11.19 0.92
CA ASP A 135 11.36 -10.32 1.89
C ASP A 135 12.78 -9.96 1.44
N ALA A 136 13.54 -10.93 0.93
CA ALA A 136 14.86 -10.69 0.33
C ALA A 136 14.79 -9.71 -0.85
N ASP A 137 13.79 -9.88 -1.71
CA ASP A 137 13.50 -9.03 -2.85
C ASP A 137 13.13 -7.59 -2.44
N GLN A 138 12.33 -7.41 -1.39
CA GLN A 138 11.99 -6.09 -0.86
C GLN A 138 13.21 -5.42 -0.24
N LYS A 139 14.03 -6.18 0.49
CA LYS A 139 15.31 -5.68 1.03
C LYS A 139 16.26 -5.25 -0.11
N ALA A 140 16.31 -6.01 -1.21
CA ALA A 140 17.09 -5.63 -2.39
C ALA A 140 16.56 -4.35 -3.05
N LEU A 141 15.23 -4.22 -3.19
CA LEU A 141 14.60 -3.00 -3.70
C LEU A 141 14.94 -1.78 -2.85
N ARG A 142 14.85 -1.90 -1.51
CA ARG A 142 15.22 -0.82 -0.57
C ARG A 142 16.69 -0.41 -0.73
N ARG A 143 17.62 -1.37 -0.84
CA ARG A 143 19.04 -1.07 -1.10
C ARG A 143 19.24 -0.36 -2.43
N ARG A 144 18.53 -0.76 -3.48
CA ARG A 144 18.61 -0.13 -4.81
C ARG A 144 18.13 1.32 -4.77
N ILE A 145 17.03 1.60 -4.07
CA ILE A 145 16.52 2.97 -3.88
C ILE A 145 17.55 3.85 -3.17
N MET A 146 18.24 3.31 -2.17
CA MET A 146 19.23 4.04 -1.36
C MET A 146 20.63 4.13 -1.99
N THR A 147 20.89 3.48 -3.14
CA THR A 147 22.27 3.34 -3.67
C THR A 147 22.98 4.67 -3.89
N ASN A 148 22.25 5.73 -4.25
CA ASN A 148 22.80 7.07 -4.52
C ASN A 148 22.32 8.13 -3.51
N ILE A 149 21.85 7.70 -2.33
CA ILE A 149 21.34 8.60 -1.29
C ILE A 149 22.25 8.46 -0.07
N SER A 150 22.92 9.54 0.32
CA SER A 150 23.72 9.54 1.53
C SER A 150 22.81 9.50 2.78
N PRO A 151 23.29 8.96 3.92
CA PRO A 151 22.52 8.99 5.17
C PRO A 151 22.08 10.40 5.58
N ASP A 152 22.92 11.41 5.34
CA ASP A 152 22.65 12.81 5.68
C ASP A 152 21.56 13.40 4.78
N ASP A 153 21.65 13.18 3.46
CA ASP A 153 20.61 13.62 2.51
C ASP A 153 19.26 12.98 2.83
N TYR A 154 19.27 11.69 3.19
CA TYR A 154 18.07 10.98 3.63
C TYR A 154 17.47 11.58 4.90
N ALA A 155 18.30 11.89 5.90
CA ALA A 155 17.85 12.52 7.15
C ALA A 155 17.26 13.91 6.91
N VAL A 156 17.86 14.72 6.03
CA VAL A 156 17.33 16.02 5.62
C VAL A 156 15.99 15.88 4.91
N ALA A 157 15.88 14.96 3.94
CA ALA A 157 14.63 14.70 3.23
C ALA A 157 13.50 14.30 4.19
N LEU A 158 13.77 13.36 5.12
CA LEU A 158 12.81 12.96 6.13
C LEU A 158 12.40 14.11 7.05
N LYS A 159 13.34 14.96 7.48
CA LYS A 159 13.04 16.13 8.29
C LYS A 159 12.08 17.07 7.56
N VAL A 160 12.37 17.41 6.31
CA VAL A 160 11.52 18.30 5.50
C VAL A 160 10.11 17.74 5.34
N LEU A 161 9.99 16.45 5.00
CA LEU A 161 8.68 15.81 4.83
C LEU A 161 7.87 15.77 6.13
N ARG A 162 8.50 15.48 7.28
CA ARG A 162 7.83 15.49 8.59
C ARG A 162 7.28 16.87 8.95
N GLU A 163 8.06 17.93 8.73
CA GLU A 163 7.61 19.30 9.02
C GLU A 163 6.41 19.69 8.14
N ILE A 164 6.38 19.26 6.87
CA ILE A 164 5.24 19.47 5.98
C ILE A 164 4.00 18.77 6.52
N CYS A 165 4.09 17.48 6.87
CA CYS A 165 2.95 16.73 7.43
C CYS A 165 2.44 17.37 8.73
N ALA A 166 3.36 17.68 9.65
CA ALA A 166 3.03 18.29 10.94
C ALA A 166 2.42 19.69 10.83
N ALA A 167 2.62 20.40 9.73
CA ALA A 167 1.95 21.68 9.46
C ALA A 167 0.51 21.52 8.95
N LEU A 168 0.20 20.38 8.31
CA LEU A 168 -1.11 20.09 7.70
C LEU A 168 -2.07 19.34 8.64
N GLU A 169 -1.55 18.68 9.67
CA GLU A 169 -2.34 17.96 10.69
C GLU A 169 -2.86 18.88 11.82
N ARG A 170 -2.62 20.19 11.74
CA ARG A 170 -3.02 21.20 12.74
C ARG A 170 -4.36 21.83 12.43
#